data_AF-A0A4P8YEP5-F1
#
_entry.id   AF-A0A4P8YEP5-F1
#
_cell.length_a   1.000
_cell.length_b   1.000
_cell.length_c   1.000
_cell.angle_alpha   90.00
_cell.angle_beta   90.00
_cell.angle_gamma   90.00
#
_symmetry.space_group_name_H-M   'P 1'
#
loop_
_entity.id
_entity.type
_entity.pdbx_description
1 polymer ?
#
loop_
_entity_poly.entity_id
_entity_poly.type
_entity_poly.pdbx_seq_one_letter_code
_entity_poly.pdbx_strand_id
1 'polypeptide(L)'
;MRRSIALALICGLLPQAALAATASWSQTTVGGILNVGNQIMSGRPLTPSVAVPPQATVTRISWRISLLNPPPPGLEIKLCTQARCVKIDALAGQRALPENMRPGDTWRFIYSVNQRGQLRPPLNVVSQQLTVNYRLTSS
;
A
#
# COMPACT_ATOMS: atom_id res chain seq x y z
N MET A 1 24.19 0.12 69.60
CA MET A 1 24.07 -1.11 68.78
C MET A 1 22.58 -1.43 68.71
N ARG A 2 21.86 -1.64 67.60
CA ARG A 2 22.13 -1.86 66.18
C ARG A 2 20.95 -1.24 65.41
N ARG A 3 21.24 -0.56 64.31
CA ARG A 3 20.25 -0.01 63.36
C ARG A 3 19.67 -1.17 62.53
N SER A 4 18.35 -1.29 62.47
CA SER A 4 17.68 -2.16 61.51
C SER A 4 16.96 -1.28 60.49
N ILE A 5 17.64 -1.05 59.36
CA ILE A 5 17.07 -0.38 58.19
C ILE A 5 16.24 -1.46 57.47
N ALA A 6 14.92 -1.34 57.53
CA ALA A 6 14.04 -2.17 56.70
C ALA A 6 14.09 -1.62 55.26
N LEU A 7 14.74 -2.37 54.38
CA LEU A 7 14.91 -2.04 52.97
C LEU A 7 13.55 -2.16 52.25
N ALA A 8 13.04 -1.02 51.77
CA ALA A 8 11.81 -0.96 50.98
C ALA A 8 12.00 -1.68 49.64
N LEU A 9 11.28 -2.79 49.42
CA LEU A 9 11.24 -3.52 48.16
C LEU A 9 10.12 -2.95 47.29
N ILE A 10 10.38 -1.79 46.67
CA ILE A 10 9.53 -1.22 45.63
C ILE A 10 9.86 -1.97 44.33
N CYS A 11 9.17 -3.08 44.09
CA CYS A 11 9.22 -3.78 42.82
C CYS A 11 8.49 -2.93 41.78
N GLY A 12 9.27 -2.19 40.98
CA GLY A 12 8.75 -1.32 39.93
C GLY A 12 7.97 -2.11 38.89
N LEU A 13 6.66 -1.86 38.83
CA LEU A 13 5.82 -2.18 37.68
C LEU A 13 6.32 -1.34 36.49
N LEU A 14 7.28 -1.86 35.74
CA LEU A 14 7.64 -1.30 34.45
C LEU A 14 6.41 -1.45 33.53
N PRO A 15 5.85 -0.36 32.98
CA PRO A 15 4.77 -0.46 32.02
C PRO A 15 5.27 -1.23 30.80
N GLN A 16 4.65 -2.36 30.50
CA GLN A 16 4.91 -3.12 29.29
C GLN A 16 4.47 -2.26 28.09
N ALA A 17 5.39 -1.52 27.50
CA ALA A 17 5.16 -0.88 26.22
C ALA A 17 4.99 -2.00 25.18
N ALA A 18 3.75 -2.31 24.83
CA ALA A 18 3.44 -3.22 23.73
C ALA A 18 3.98 -2.60 22.43
N LEU A 19 5.14 -3.08 21.96
CA LEU A 19 5.68 -2.69 20.68
C LEU A 19 4.81 -3.32 19.59
N ALA A 20 4.04 -2.51 18.88
CA ALA A 20 3.33 -2.97 17.69
C ALA A 20 4.36 -3.38 16.62
N ALA A 21 4.45 -4.68 16.32
CA ALA A 21 5.35 -5.17 15.29
C ALA A 21 4.93 -4.60 13.93
N THR A 22 5.84 -3.88 13.27
CA THR A 22 5.65 -3.36 11.92
C THR A 22 6.31 -4.29 10.89
N ALA A 23 5.62 -4.54 9.79
CA ALA A 23 6.14 -5.34 8.68
C ALA A 23 5.68 -4.74 7.34
N SER A 24 6.22 -5.25 6.25
CA SER A 24 5.85 -4.81 4.91
C SER A 24 6.01 -5.93 3.90
N TRP A 25 5.26 -5.87 2.81
CA TRP A 25 5.55 -6.63 1.60
C TRP A 25 5.61 -5.69 0.40
N SER A 26 6.35 -6.09 -0.63
CA SER A 26 6.45 -5.37 -1.89
C SER A 26 6.37 -6.33 -3.06
N GLN A 27 5.69 -5.92 -4.13
CA GLN A 27 5.64 -6.67 -5.38
C GLN A 27 5.70 -5.72 -6.56
N THR A 28 6.39 -6.15 -7.62
CA THR A 28 6.46 -5.45 -8.91
C THR A 28 5.85 -6.33 -9.99
N THR A 29 5.07 -5.72 -10.88
CA THR A 29 4.49 -6.40 -12.04
C THR A 29 4.67 -5.55 -13.29
N VAL A 30 4.60 -6.18 -14.46
CA VAL A 30 4.45 -5.46 -15.72
C VAL A 30 3.05 -4.86 -15.83
N GLY A 31 2.94 -3.71 -16.49
CA GLY A 31 1.67 -3.10 -16.81
C GLY A 31 1.09 -3.57 -18.15
N GLY A 32 0.37 -2.69 -18.81
CA GLY A 32 -0.20 -2.92 -20.13
C GLY A 32 -0.27 -1.65 -20.95
N ILE A 33 -0.99 -1.73 -22.07
CA ILE A 33 -1.10 -0.63 -23.04
C ILE A 33 -2.57 -0.25 -23.21
N LEU A 34 -2.87 1.05 -23.13
CA LEU A 34 -4.15 1.64 -23.55
C LEU A 34 -3.93 2.46 -24.82
N ASN A 35 -4.64 2.08 -25.88
CA ASN A 35 -4.58 2.75 -27.18
C ASN A 35 -5.74 3.71 -27.41
N VAL A 36 -6.83 3.55 -26.66
CA VAL A 36 -8.06 4.35 -26.80
C VAL A 36 -8.42 4.90 -25.43
N GLY A 37 -8.75 6.19 -25.37
CA GLY A 37 -9.20 6.83 -24.15
C GLY A 37 -10.60 6.34 -23.72
N ASN A 38 -10.98 6.63 -22.48
CA ASN A 38 -12.19 6.13 -21.81
C ASN A 38 -12.32 4.60 -21.73
N GLN A 39 -11.26 3.85 -22.07
CA GLN A 39 -11.14 2.44 -21.73
C GLN A 39 -10.48 2.28 -20.36
N ILE A 40 -10.82 1.17 -19.70
CA ILE A 40 -10.24 0.78 -18.42
C ILE A 40 -9.22 -0.33 -18.69
N MET A 41 -8.01 -0.15 -18.17
CA MET A 41 -7.01 -1.21 -18.12
C MET A 41 -6.75 -1.60 -16.67
N SER A 42 -6.96 -2.88 -16.36
CA SER A 42 -6.54 -3.46 -15.09
C SER A 42 -5.14 -4.05 -15.21
N GLY A 43 -4.26 -3.67 -14.31
CA GLY A 43 -2.98 -4.32 -14.11
C GLY A 43 -3.12 -5.73 -13.51
N ARG A 44 -1.98 -6.44 -13.50
CA ARG A 44 -1.85 -7.75 -12.88
C ARG A 44 -2.09 -7.67 -11.35
N PRO A 45 -2.57 -8.76 -10.72
CA PRO A 45 -2.75 -8.79 -9.27
C PRO A 45 -1.41 -8.66 -8.55
N LEU A 46 -1.39 -7.88 -7.46
CA LEU A 46 -0.30 -7.80 -6.50
C LEU A 46 -0.80 -8.33 -5.16
N THR A 47 -0.15 -9.38 -4.67
CA THR A 47 -0.55 -10.09 -3.45
C THR A 47 0.65 -10.23 -2.53
N PRO A 48 0.46 -10.35 -1.21
CA PRO A 48 1.56 -10.61 -0.30
C PRO A 48 2.31 -11.89 -0.70
N SER A 49 3.64 -11.82 -0.72
CA SER A 49 4.50 -13.00 -0.95
C SER A 49 4.57 -13.95 0.25
N VAL A 50 4.13 -13.47 1.42
CA VAL A 50 4.10 -14.20 2.69
C VAL A 50 2.72 -14.07 3.32
N ALA A 51 2.33 -15.07 4.12
CA ALA A 51 1.07 -15.03 4.84
C ALA A 51 1.03 -13.81 5.79
N VAL A 52 -0.03 -13.01 5.67
CA VAL A 52 -0.23 -11.82 6.49
C VAL A 52 -1.23 -12.14 7.60
N PRO A 53 -0.90 -11.86 8.88
CA PRO A 53 -1.80 -12.15 9.99
C PRO A 53 -3.17 -11.42 9.85
N PRO A 54 -4.30 -12.06 10.18
CA PRO A 54 -5.63 -11.45 10.04
C PRO A 54 -5.82 -10.14 10.81
N GLN A 55 -5.13 -9.97 11.94
CA GLN A 55 -5.15 -8.79 12.81
C GLN A 55 -4.23 -7.65 12.33
N ALA A 56 -3.54 -7.83 11.20
CA ALA A 56 -2.68 -6.81 10.63
C ALA A 56 -3.50 -5.69 10.00
N THR A 57 -3.13 -4.44 10.29
CA THR A 57 -3.76 -3.26 9.71
C THR A 57 -2.76 -2.51 8.84
N VAL A 58 -3.19 -2.11 7.63
CA VAL A 58 -2.33 -1.32 6.74
C VAL A 58 -2.09 0.06 7.36
N THR A 59 -0.83 0.48 7.39
CA THR A 59 -0.44 1.79 7.89
C THR A 59 -0.13 2.74 6.74
N ARG A 60 0.49 2.24 5.67
CA ARG A 60 0.92 3.05 4.53
C ARG A 60 1.10 2.20 3.29
N ILE A 61 0.69 2.74 2.14
CA ILE A 61 1.18 2.27 0.84
C ILE A 61 2.22 3.22 0.27
N SER A 62 3.11 2.62 -0.51
CA SER A 62 3.99 3.34 -1.42
C SER A 62 3.88 2.68 -2.79
N TRP A 63 3.90 3.48 -3.85
CA TRP A 63 3.81 2.98 -5.22
C TRP A 63 4.84 3.65 -6.12
N ARG A 64 5.15 2.95 -7.21
CA ARG A 64 5.98 3.48 -8.31
C ARG A 64 5.53 2.87 -9.62
N ILE A 65 5.34 3.72 -10.62
CA ILE A 65 4.86 3.35 -11.96
C ILE A 65 5.83 3.95 -12.97
N SER A 66 6.29 3.12 -13.90
CA SER A 66 7.13 3.54 -15.02
C SER A 66 6.32 3.47 -16.30
N LEU A 67 6.30 4.58 -17.03
CA LEU A 67 5.67 4.68 -18.34
C LEU A 67 6.74 4.72 -19.43
N LEU A 68 6.44 4.18 -20.61
CA LEU A 68 7.34 4.27 -21.76
C LEU A 68 7.39 5.71 -22.32
N ASN A 69 6.23 6.38 -22.31
CA ASN A 69 6.04 7.74 -22.80
C ASN A 69 5.56 8.63 -21.65
N PRO A 70 5.64 9.97 -21.79
CA PRO A 70 5.00 10.88 -20.85
C PRO A 70 3.52 10.54 -20.62
N PRO A 71 2.98 10.74 -19.40
CA PRO A 71 1.60 10.42 -19.09
C PRO A 71 0.66 11.26 -19.97
N PRO A 72 -0.33 10.63 -20.66
CA PRO A 72 -1.32 11.38 -21.42
C PRO A 72 -2.13 12.34 -20.52
N PRO A 73 -2.56 13.50 -21.04
CA PRO A 73 -3.47 14.38 -20.31
C PRO A 73 -4.75 13.65 -19.91
N GLY A 74 -5.21 13.86 -18.67
CA GLY A 74 -6.40 13.17 -18.15
C GLY A 74 -6.17 11.71 -17.73
N LEU A 75 -4.92 11.26 -17.63
CA LEU A 75 -4.58 9.98 -17.01
C LEU A 75 -5.10 9.94 -15.56
N GLU A 76 -5.93 8.95 -15.28
CA GLU A 76 -6.35 8.59 -13.93
C GLU A 76 -5.81 7.22 -13.56
N ILE A 77 -5.31 7.12 -12.33
CA ILE A 77 -4.79 5.87 -11.79
C ILE A 77 -5.45 5.63 -10.44
N LYS A 78 -5.97 4.42 -10.26
CA LYS A 78 -6.55 3.95 -9.00
C LYS A 78 -5.83 2.69 -8.55
N LEU A 79 -5.66 2.56 -7.25
CA LEU A 79 -5.24 1.32 -6.62
C LEU A 79 -6.47 0.69 -5.95
N CYS A 80 -6.81 -0.53 -6.35
CA CYS A 80 -8.05 -1.20 -5.98
C CYS A 80 -7.80 -2.54 -5.29
N THR A 81 -8.57 -2.81 -4.25
CA THR A 81 -8.85 -4.14 -3.72
C THR A 81 -10.27 -4.54 -4.10
N GLN A 82 -10.72 -5.73 -3.68
CA GLN A 82 -12.12 -6.13 -3.84
C GLN A 82 -13.08 -5.20 -3.08
N ALA A 83 -12.65 -4.67 -1.93
CA ALA A 83 -13.49 -3.83 -1.08
C ALA A 83 -13.57 -2.38 -1.58
N ARG A 84 -12.48 -1.84 -2.12
CA ARG A 84 -12.38 -0.39 -2.36
C ARG A 84 -11.27 0.00 -3.32
N CYS A 85 -11.44 1.15 -3.96
CA CYS A 85 -10.42 1.82 -4.77
C CYS A 85 -9.99 3.16 -4.17
N VAL A 86 -8.72 3.50 -4.34
CA VAL A 86 -8.15 4.81 -3.98
C VAL A 86 -7.50 5.42 -5.20
N LYS A 87 -7.81 6.68 -5.52
CA LYS A 87 -7.08 7.43 -6.53
C LYS A 87 -5.67 7.78 -6.04
N ILE A 88 -4.70 7.67 -6.94
CA ILE A 88 -3.33 8.14 -6.72
C ILE A 88 -2.99 9.21 -7.76
N ASP A 89 -2.37 10.29 -7.31
CA ASP A 89 -2.26 11.52 -8.12
C ASP A 89 -0.86 11.69 -8.76
N ALA A 90 0.04 10.73 -8.55
CA ALA A 90 1.40 10.75 -9.06
C ALA A 90 1.84 9.34 -9.48
N LEU A 91 2.82 9.26 -10.40
CA LEU A 91 3.40 7.98 -10.82
C LEU A 91 4.22 7.31 -9.72
N ALA A 92 4.74 8.07 -8.77
CA ALA A 92 5.36 7.55 -7.57
C ALA A 92 4.92 8.35 -6.35
N GLY A 93 4.75 7.69 -5.22
CA GLY A 93 4.30 8.35 -4.01
C GLY A 93 4.05 7.38 -2.88
N GLN A 94 3.53 7.94 -1.78
CA GLN A 94 3.11 7.19 -0.61
C GLN A 94 1.89 7.86 0.02
N ARG A 95 1.05 7.07 0.69
CA ARG A 95 -0.18 7.54 1.31
C ARG A 95 -0.57 6.66 2.50
N ALA A 96 -1.09 7.30 3.56
CA ALA A 96 -1.80 6.59 4.61
C ALA A 96 -3.15 6.08 4.06
N LEU A 97 -3.41 4.79 4.20
CA LEU A 97 -4.59 4.18 3.60
C LEU A 97 -5.86 4.43 4.42
N PRO A 98 -7.01 4.55 3.76
CA PRO A 98 -8.30 4.59 4.43
C PRO A 98 -8.63 3.25 5.08
N GLU A 99 -9.56 3.28 6.02
CA GLU A 99 -10.14 2.09 6.66
C GLU A 99 -10.72 1.11 5.63
N ASN A 100 -10.75 -0.17 5.99
CA ASN A 100 -11.28 -1.32 5.21
C ASN A 100 -10.40 -1.82 4.05
N MET A 101 -9.12 -1.46 4.00
CA MET A 101 -8.14 -2.19 3.19
C MET A 101 -7.21 -2.98 4.09
N ARG A 102 -6.96 -4.23 3.74
CA ARG A 102 -6.17 -5.15 4.54
C ARG A 102 -4.83 -5.43 3.86
N PRO A 103 -3.76 -5.65 4.63
CA PRO A 103 -2.48 -5.99 4.05
C PRO A 103 -2.50 -7.35 3.37
N GLY A 104 -3.47 -8.22 3.69
CA GLY A 104 -3.70 -9.50 3.00
C GLY A 104 -4.47 -9.41 1.68
N ASP A 105 -4.96 -8.23 1.29
CA ASP A 105 -5.79 -8.09 0.08
C ASP A 105 -5.00 -8.35 -1.21
N THR A 106 -5.74 -8.72 -2.27
CA THR A 106 -5.23 -8.64 -3.65
C THR A 106 -5.43 -7.23 -4.19
N TRP A 107 -4.34 -6.60 -4.59
CA TRP A 107 -4.33 -5.23 -5.11
C TRP A 107 -4.18 -5.21 -6.63
N ARG A 108 -4.76 -4.21 -7.28
CA ARG A 108 -4.61 -3.95 -8.72
C ARG A 108 -4.49 -2.46 -8.98
N PHE A 109 -3.57 -2.09 -9.87
CA PHE A 109 -3.60 -0.77 -10.48
C PHE A 109 -4.65 -0.75 -11.60
N ILE A 110 -5.50 0.25 -11.61
CA ILE A 110 -6.52 0.49 -12.63
C ILE A 110 -6.20 1.82 -13.30
N TYR A 111 -6.14 1.81 -14.63
CA TYR A 111 -5.79 2.97 -15.44
C TYR A 111 -6.95 3.32 -16.36
N SER A 112 -7.16 4.62 -16.55
CA SER A 112 -8.02 5.17 -17.59
C SER A 112 -7.47 6.53 -18.02
N VAL A 113 -7.74 6.94 -19.25
CA VAL A 113 -7.42 8.30 -19.72
C VAL A 113 -8.73 8.97 -20.09
N ASN A 114 -9.07 10.07 -19.41
CA ASN A 114 -10.30 10.83 -19.64
C ASN A 114 -10.19 11.67 -20.92
N GLN A 115 -10.14 10.97 -22.05
CA GLN A 115 -10.13 11.49 -23.40
C GLN A 115 -10.91 10.51 -24.30
N ARG A 116 -11.53 11.00 -25.37
CA ARG A 116 -12.22 10.14 -26.35
C ARG A 116 -11.31 9.85 -27.53
N GLY A 117 -11.48 8.67 -28.12
CA GLY A 117 -10.77 8.28 -29.34
C GLY A 117 -9.34 7.80 -29.07
N GLN A 118 -8.53 7.76 -30.12
CA GLN A 118 -7.18 7.21 -30.08
C GLN A 118 -6.22 8.08 -29.25
N LEU A 119 -5.50 7.45 -28.34
CA LEU A 119 -4.38 8.05 -27.62
C LEU A 119 -3.14 8.10 -28.51
N ARG A 120 -2.53 9.28 -28.62
CA ARG A 120 -1.29 9.50 -29.37
C ARG A 120 -0.34 10.38 -28.54
N PRO A 121 0.73 9.82 -27.95
CA PRO A 121 1.08 8.39 -27.91
C PRO A 121 0.10 7.58 -27.03
N PRO A 122 0.08 6.23 -27.15
CA PRO A 122 -0.68 5.39 -26.24
C PRO A 122 -0.10 5.47 -24.81
N LEU A 123 -0.96 5.23 -23.82
CA LEU A 123 -0.47 4.97 -22.47
C LEU A 123 0.17 3.59 -22.46
N ASN A 124 1.46 3.52 -22.15
CA ASN A 124 2.20 2.26 -22.06
C ASN A 124 2.86 2.18 -20.68
N VAL A 125 2.32 1.31 -19.82
CA VAL A 125 2.80 1.07 -18.46
C VAL A 125 3.81 -0.07 -18.51
N VAL A 126 5.09 0.27 -18.36
CA VAL A 126 6.21 -0.67 -18.41
C VAL A 126 6.27 -1.50 -17.13
N SER A 127 6.17 -0.83 -15.98
CA SER A 127 6.18 -1.50 -14.68
C SER A 127 5.36 -0.74 -13.65
N GLN A 128 4.87 -1.49 -12.66
CA GLN A 128 4.11 -0.98 -11.53
C GLN A 128 4.52 -1.76 -10.28
N GLN A 129 4.88 -1.04 -9.22
CA GLN A 129 5.30 -1.58 -7.95
C GLN A 129 4.39 -1.04 -6.84
N LEU A 130 4.03 -1.92 -5.91
CA LEU A 130 3.33 -1.59 -4.68
C LEU A 130 4.12 -2.12 -3.49
N THR A 131 4.28 -1.28 -2.47
CA THR A 131 4.74 -1.69 -1.14
C THR A 131 3.62 -1.38 -0.14
N VAL A 132 3.23 -2.39 0.64
CA VAL A 132 2.21 -2.27 1.68
C VAL A 132 2.89 -2.45 3.03
N ASN A 133 2.89 -1.39 3.83
CA ASN A 133 3.37 -1.38 5.21
C ASN A 133 2.19 -1.60 6.14
N TYR A 134 2.37 -2.45 7.13
CA TYR A 134 1.33 -2.80 8.08
C TYR A 134 1.91 -3.02 9.47
N ARG A 135 1.03 -3.01 10.47
CA ARG A 135 1.37 -3.33 11.85
C ARG A 135 0.45 -4.41 12.38
N LEU A 136 0.98 -5.25 13.26
CA LEU A 136 0.17 -6.14 14.08
C LEU A 136 -0.49 -5.30 15.17
N THR A 137 -1.80 -5.46 15.32
CA THR A 137 -2.51 -4.94 16.48
C THR A 137 -2.58 -6.06 17.50
N SER A 138 -2.07 -5.80 18.71
CA SER A 138 -2.30 -6.69 19.85
C SER A 138 -3.78 -6.57 20.21
N SER A 139 -4.50 -7.69 20.12
CA SER A 139 -5.87 -7.82 20.61
C SER A 139 -5.94 -7.64 22.12
#